data_AF-A0A8T4IZI7-F1
#
_entry.id   AF-A0A8T4IZI7-F1
#
_cell.length_a   1.000
_cell.length_b   1.000
_cell.length_c   1.000
_cell.angle_alpha   90.00
_cell.angle_beta   90.00
_cell.angle_gamma   90.00
#
_symmetry.space_group_name_H-M   'P 1'
#
loop_
_entity.id
_entity.type
_entity.pdbx_description
1 polymer ?
#
loop_
_entity_poly.entity_id
_entity_poly.type
_entity_poly.pdbx_seq_one_letter_code
_entity_poly.pdbx_strand_id
1 'polypeptide(L)'
;MAFIRATGKHRGQSRARRRAGVNAAGIAGLAAVGVVGSVASPALAANDEASTVTDTGLTQAIDLGGSLAATVGDQAEAQQAEAERARAEAAAKKAAAEAKKRADEAKRKAAAEKAEREREAKEAKERAARKAEAKRAALNGYVAPVDNSYVSTGYQTGGGMWSSGSHTGIDFHAAQGTPVKSVAAGEVVEAGDGGAYGNNIVIKHKDGTYTQYGHLSSIGVSVGQSVTSGQQIALSGSTGNSSGPHLHFEARTGPDYGSDMDPVAYLRQHGVKI
;
A
#
# COMPACT_ATOMS: atom_id res chain seq x y z
N MET A 1 -31.24 50.48 15.97
CA MET A 1 -30.40 50.82 14.80
C MET A 1 -30.46 49.68 13.82
N ALA A 2 -31.07 49.92 12.66
CA ALA A 2 -31.17 48.98 11.56
C ALA A 2 -30.07 49.27 10.53
N PHE A 3 -29.38 48.25 10.04
CA PHE A 3 -28.72 48.27 8.74
C PHE A 3 -28.86 46.90 8.07
N ILE A 4 -29.69 46.87 7.03
CA ILE A 4 -29.75 45.84 6.00
C ILE A 4 -28.83 46.32 4.86
N ARG A 5 -27.98 45.45 4.30
CA ARG A 5 -27.80 45.36 2.85
C ARG A 5 -27.10 44.08 2.41
N ALA A 6 -27.64 43.54 1.33
CA ALA A 6 -27.26 42.34 0.61
C ALA A 6 -26.38 42.65 -0.61
N THR A 7 -26.05 41.57 -1.32
CA THR A 7 -25.70 41.42 -2.75
C THR A 7 -24.23 41.17 -3.08
N GLY A 8 -24.00 40.15 -3.91
CA GLY A 8 -22.68 39.86 -4.47
C GLY A 8 -22.54 38.46 -5.08
N LYS A 9 -23.49 38.04 -5.92
CA LYS A 9 -23.42 36.81 -6.71
C LYS A 9 -22.55 37.10 -7.94
N HIS A 10 -21.38 36.49 -8.08
CA HIS A 10 -20.74 36.34 -9.39
C HIS A 10 -20.21 34.92 -9.60
N ARG A 11 -20.40 34.52 -10.84
CA ARG A 11 -20.43 33.18 -11.41
C ARG A 11 -19.27 33.11 -12.41
N GLY A 12 -18.57 31.98 -12.45
CA GLY A 12 -17.61 31.68 -13.50
C GLY A 12 -17.53 30.18 -13.73
N GLN A 13 -18.40 29.68 -14.61
CA GLN A 13 -18.26 28.34 -15.19
C GLN A 13 -17.20 28.39 -16.30
N SER A 14 -16.32 27.40 -16.39
CA SER A 14 -15.71 27.05 -17.67
C SER A 14 -15.61 25.55 -17.86
N ARG A 15 -16.30 25.13 -18.93
CA ARG A 15 -16.52 23.81 -19.50
C ARG A 15 -15.24 23.02 -19.80
N ALA A 16 -15.37 21.71 -19.58
CA ALA A 16 -15.14 20.60 -20.51
C ALA A 16 -14.09 20.78 -21.63
N ARG A 17 -13.08 19.89 -21.62
CA ARG A 17 -12.49 19.36 -22.84
C ARG A 17 -12.83 17.88 -22.97
N ARG A 18 -13.79 17.60 -23.85
CA ARG A 18 -13.91 16.32 -24.55
C ARG A 18 -12.71 16.22 -25.50
N ARG A 19 -12.06 15.06 -25.55
CA ARG A 19 -11.38 14.61 -26.76
C ARG A 19 -12.14 13.38 -27.25
N ALA A 20 -12.99 13.63 -28.23
CA ALA A 20 -13.39 12.61 -29.19
C ALA A 20 -12.18 12.34 -30.06
N GLY A 21 -11.74 11.09 -30.08
CA GLY A 21 -10.84 10.53 -31.09
C GLY A 21 -11.63 9.42 -31.78
N VAL A 22 -12.31 9.80 -32.85
CA VAL A 22 -12.91 8.91 -33.83
C VAL A 22 -11.79 8.09 -34.46
N ASN A 23 -11.96 6.77 -34.54
CA ASN A 23 -11.46 5.96 -35.64
C ASN A 23 -12.46 4.80 -35.84
N ALA A 24 -13.45 5.08 -36.67
CA ALA A 24 -14.22 4.07 -37.38
C ALA A 24 -13.48 3.78 -38.69
N ALA A 25 -13.06 2.54 -38.88
CA ALA A 25 -12.66 1.88 -40.14
C ALA A 25 -11.89 0.61 -39.72
N GLY A 26 -12.17 -0.59 -40.19
CA GLY A 26 -13.16 -1.07 -41.12
C GLY A 26 -13.16 -2.60 -41.00
N ILE A 27 -14.31 -3.19 -41.25
CA ILE A 27 -14.46 -4.64 -41.38
C ILE A 27 -13.74 -5.01 -42.68
N ALA A 28 -12.48 -5.39 -42.59
CA ALA A 28 -11.77 -6.01 -43.69
C ALA A 28 -12.19 -7.49 -43.72
N GLY A 29 -13.27 -7.77 -44.44
CA GLY A 29 -13.51 -9.09 -44.99
C GLY A 29 -12.28 -9.48 -45.81
N LEU A 30 -11.60 -10.54 -45.39
CA LEU A 30 -10.52 -11.11 -46.17
C LEU A 30 -11.17 -11.84 -47.34
N ALA A 31 -11.36 -11.11 -48.44
CA ALA A 31 -11.60 -11.67 -49.74
C ALA A 31 -10.47 -12.67 -50.02
N ALA A 32 -10.83 -13.93 -50.19
CA ALA A 32 -9.99 -14.93 -50.82
C ALA A 32 -9.82 -14.52 -52.30
N VAL A 33 -8.92 -13.57 -52.56
CA VAL A 33 -8.43 -13.32 -53.91
C VAL A 33 -7.47 -14.46 -54.20
N GLY A 34 -7.84 -15.29 -55.16
CA GLY A 34 -7.05 -16.41 -55.63
C GLY A 34 -5.64 -15.96 -55.95
N VAL A 35 -4.68 -16.51 -55.22
CA VAL A 35 -3.39 -16.79 -55.83
C VAL A 35 -3.66 -17.98 -56.74
N VAL A 36 -4.02 -17.68 -57.99
CA VAL A 36 -3.65 -18.54 -59.11
C VAL A 36 -2.14 -18.51 -59.09
N GLY A 37 -1.55 -19.42 -58.31
CA GLY A 37 -0.15 -19.75 -58.46
C GLY A 37 -0.02 -20.13 -59.91
N SER A 38 0.72 -19.33 -60.67
CA SER A 38 1.18 -19.71 -61.98
C SER A 38 1.84 -21.07 -61.80
N VAL A 39 1.13 -22.13 -62.15
CA VAL A 39 1.76 -23.39 -62.50
C VAL A 39 2.59 -23.02 -63.71
N ALA A 40 3.85 -22.68 -63.46
CA ALA A 40 4.86 -22.78 -64.48
C ALA A 40 4.82 -24.26 -64.85
N SER A 41 4.08 -24.57 -65.91
CA SER A 41 4.21 -25.83 -66.61
C SER A 41 5.71 -26.04 -66.79
N PRO A 42 6.32 -27.12 -66.28
CA PRO A 42 7.62 -27.48 -66.78
C PRO A 42 7.45 -27.63 -68.28
N ALA A 43 8.19 -26.82 -69.03
CA ALA A 43 8.24 -26.92 -70.47
C ALA A 43 8.49 -28.38 -70.84
N LEU A 44 7.61 -28.90 -71.68
CA LEU A 44 7.69 -30.22 -72.28
C LEU A 44 9.03 -30.30 -73.02
N ALA A 45 10.05 -30.86 -72.37
CA ALA A 45 11.25 -31.31 -73.06
C ALA A 45 10.84 -32.58 -73.82
N ALA A 46 10.40 -32.39 -75.06
CA ALA A 46 10.24 -33.47 -76.02
C ALA A 46 11.63 -34.06 -76.26
N ASN A 47 11.92 -35.19 -75.62
CA ASN A 47 13.02 -36.04 -76.03
C ASN A 47 12.57 -36.77 -77.31
N ASP A 48 13.32 -36.50 -78.37
CA ASP A 48 13.21 -37.05 -79.70
C ASP A 48 13.66 -38.53 -79.65
N GLU A 49 12.73 -39.45 -79.40
CA GLU A 49 12.95 -40.89 -79.57
C GLU A 49 11.97 -41.39 -80.64
N ALA A 50 12.50 -41.40 -81.87
CA ALA A 50 12.06 -42.03 -83.11
C ALA A 50 10.69 -42.74 -83.11
N SER A 51 9.71 -42.08 -83.75
CA SER A 51 8.47 -42.74 -84.19
C SER A 51 8.74 -43.64 -85.41
N THR A 52 8.55 -44.95 -85.28
CA THR A 52 8.45 -45.84 -86.45
C THR A 52 7.04 -45.71 -87.05
N VAL A 53 6.95 -45.04 -88.19
CA VAL A 53 5.71 -44.90 -88.97
C VAL A 53 5.54 -46.12 -89.86
N THR A 54 4.52 -46.93 -89.61
CA THR A 54 3.99 -47.90 -90.59
C THR A 54 2.65 -47.40 -91.10
N ASP A 55 2.59 -47.20 -92.42
CA ASP A 55 1.39 -46.81 -93.16
C ASP A 55 0.54 -48.04 -93.48
N THR A 56 -0.64 -48.12 -92.87
CA THR A 56 -1.75 -48.96 -93.33
C THR A 56 -3.02 -48.13 -93.25
N GLY A 57 -3.61 -47.83 -94.41
CA GLY A 57 -4.77 -46.97 -94.55
C GLY A 57 -5.94 -47.30 -93.62
N LEU A 58 -6.60 -46.21 -93.21
CA LEU A 58 -7.71 -46.07 -92.26
C LEU A 58 -7.34 -46.04 -90.76
N THR A 59 -7.54 -44.84 -90.20
CA THR A 59 -7.42 -44.42 -88.78
C THR A 59 -6.01 -44.45 -88.19
N GLN A 60 -5.36 -43.28 -88.11
CA GLN A 60 -4.24 -43.06 -87.20
C GLN A 60 -4.76 -43.08 -85.76
N ALA A 61 -4.58 -44.20 -85.06
CA ALA A 61 -4.65 -44.25 -83.62
C ALA A 61 -3.21 -44.25 -83.09
N ILE A 62 -2.78 -43.13 -82.54
CA ILE A 62 -1.52 -43.06 -81.80
C ILE A 62 -1.76 -43.80 -80.48
N ASP A 63 -1.15 -44.97 -80.31
CA ASP A 63 -1.17 -45.71 -79.04
C ASP A 63 -0.27 -45.01 -78.02
N LEU A 64 -0.86 -44.05 -77.31
CA LEU A 64 -0.27 -43.30 -76.20
C LEU A 64 -0.64 -43.90 -74.82
N GLY A 65 -1.25 -45.10 -74.78
CA GLY A 65 -2.03 -45.54 -73.62
C GLY A 65 -1.22 -46.01 -72.41
N GLY A 66 -0.01 -46.53 -72.60
CA GLY A 66 0.72 -47.25 -71.55
C GLY A 66 1.76 -46.44 -70.76
N SER A 67 2.66 -45.73 -71.45
CA SER A 67 3.80 -45.06 -70.79
C SER A 67 3.44 -43.71 -70.18
N LEU A 68 2.58 -42.93 -70.85
CA LEU A 68 2.12 -41.63 -70.36
C LEU A 68 1.29 -41.77 -69.07
N ALA A 69 0.47 -42.82 -68.98
CA ALA A 69 -0.32 -43.12 -67.79
C ALA A 69 0.56 -43.47 -66.58
N ALA A 70 1.66 -44.21 -66.80
CA ALA A 70 2.63 -44.54 -65.75
C ALA A 70 3.41 -43.30 -65.28
N THR A 71 3.91 -42.47 -66.22
CA THR A 71 4.65 -41.25 -65.88
C THR A 71 3.79 -40.22 -65.15
N VAL A 72 2.50 -40.09 -65.51
CA VAL A 72 1.56 -39.21 -64.80
C VAL A 72 1.25 -39.73 -63.39
N GLY A 73 1.18 -41.05 -63.20
CA GLY A 73 1.04 -41.68 -61.88
C GLY A 73 2.22 -41.39 -60.96
N ASP A 74 3.44 -41.63 -61.44
CA ASP A 74 4.68 -41.37 -60.70
C ASP A 74 4.82 -39.88 -60.34
N GLN A 75 4.44 -38.99 -61.27
CA GLN A 75 4.49 -37.54 -61.06
C GLN A 75 3.43 -37.07 -60.05
N ALA A 76 2.24 -37.69 -60.02
CA ALA A 76 1.21 -37.41 -59.03
C ALA A 76 1.63 -37.87 -57.62
N GLU A 77 2.25 -39.05 -57.50
CA GLU A 77 2.80 -39.55 -56.23
C GLU A 77 3.94 -38.66 -55.71
N ALA A 78 4.83 -38.21 -56.59
CA ALA A 78 5.90 -37.28 -56.24
C ALA A 78 5.34 -35.93 -55.73
N GLN A 79 4.32 -35.38 -56.39
CA GLN A 79 3.65 -34.15 -55.96
C GLN A 79 2.91 -34.32 -54.63
N GLN A 80 2.29 -35.47 -54.38
CA GLN A 80 1.65 -35.78 -53.10
C GLN A 80 2.68 -35.87 -51.97
N ALA A 81 3.81 -36.57 -52.20
CA ALA A 81 4.88 -36.69 -51.21
C ALA A 81 5.51 -35.33 -50.86
N GLU A 82 5.68 -34.43 -51.84
CA GLU A 82 6.20 -33.08 -51.62
C GLU A 82 5.19 -32.19 -50.87
N ALA A 83 3.90 -32.29 -51.20
CA ALA A 83 2.83 -31.60 -50.48
C ALA A 83 2.72 -32.06 -49.03
N GLU A 84 2.90 -33.35 -48.75
CA GLU A 84 2.93 -33.90 -47.39
C GLU A 84 4.14 -33.41 -46.60
N ARG A 85 5.34 -33.38 -47.23
CA ARG A 85 6.55 -32.82 -46.61
C ARG A 85 6.40 -31.33 -46.29
N ALA A 86 5.84 -30.54 -47.20
CA ALA A 86 5.57 -29.13 -46.99
C ALA A 86 4.55 -28.90 -45.86
N ARG A 87 3.51 -29.74 -45.78
CA ARG A 87 2.52 -29.72 -44.68
C ARG A 87 3.16 -30.10 -43.35
N ALA A 88 4.04 -31.10 -43.33
CA ALA A 88 4.77 -31.51 -42.13
C ALA A 88 5.72 -30.42 -41.63
N GLU A 89 6.45 -29.75 -42.53
CA GLU A 89 7.30 -28.61 -42.16
C GLU A 89 6.51 -27.41 -41.64
N ALA A 90 5.36 -27.10 -42.28
CA ALA A 90 4.48 -26.02 -41.83
C ALA A 90 3.90 -26.33 -40.44
N ALA A 91 3.50 -27.59 -40.19
CA ALA A 91 3.04 -28.03 -38.88
C ALA A 91 4.15 -27.95 -37.82
N ALA A 92 5.39 -28.35 -38.15
CA ALA A 92 6.54 -28.26 -37.25
C ALA A 92 6.89 -26.80 -36.92
N LYS A 93 6.90 -25.90 -37.91
CA LYS A 93 7.13 -24.46 -37.71
C LYS A 93 6.04 -23.83 -36.83
N LYS A 94 4.77 -24.21 -37.03
CA LYS A 94 3.66 -23.76 -36.19
C LYS A 94 3.77 -24.26 -34.75
N ALA A 95 4.10 -25.53 -34.56
CA ALA A 95 4.32 -26.12 -33.23
C ALA A 95 5.49 -25.45 -32.49
N ALA A 96 6.60 -25.17 -33.17
CA ALA A 96 7.74 -24.44 -32.59
C ALA A 96 7.39 -23.00 -32.21
N ALA A 97 6.60 -22.30 -33.04
CA ALA A 97 6.12 -20.94 -32.73
C ALA A 97 5.15 -20.90 -31.54
N GLU A 98 4.24 -21.87 -31.43
CA GLU A 98 3.35 -22.01 -30.28
C GLU A 98 4.11 -22.36 -29.00
N ALA A 99 5.09 -23.26 -29.07
CA ALA A 99 5.96 -23.60 -27.94
C ALA A 99 6.75 -22.37 -27.44
N LYS A 100 7.30 -21.57 -28.36
CA LYS A 100 8.00 -20.32 -28.00
C LYS A 100 7.06 -19.30 -27.34
N LYS A 101 5.85 -19.11 -27.87
CA LYS A 101 4.85 -18.21 -27.26
C LYS A 101 4.47 -18.65 -25.84
N ARG A 102 4.23 -19.95 -25.62
CA ARG A 102 3.93 -20.49 -24.29
C ARG A 102 5.09 -20.30 -23.31
N ALA A 103 6.33 -20.49 -23.77
CA ALA A 103 7.52 -20.27 -22.95
C ALA A 103 7.70 -18.78 -22.58
N ASP A 104 7.47 -17.86 -23.52
CA ASP A 104 7.56 -16.41 -23.27
C ASP A 104 6.44 -15.93 -22.34
N GLU A 105 5.22 -16.46 -22.48
CA GLU A 105 4.09 -16.16 -21.60
C GLU A 105 4.33 -16.69 -20.17
N ALA A 106 4.82 -17.92 -20.03
CA ALA A 106 5.19 -18.49 -18.74
C ALA A 106 6.30 -17.68 -18.05
N LYS A 107 7.33 -17.25 -18.80
CA LYS A 107 8.39 -16.37 -18.28
C LYS A 107 7.85 -15.01 -17.83
N ARG A 108 6.95 -14.40 -18.60
CA ARG A 108 6.31 -13.13 -18.23
C ARG A 108 5.46 -13.26 -16.98
N LYS A 109 4.68 -14.34 -16.87
CA LYS A 109 3.86 -14.61 -15.68
C LYS A 109 4.74 -14.84 -14.44
N ALA A 110 5.79 -15.65 -14.55
CA ALA A 110 6.74 -15.87 -13.46
C ALA A 110 7.48 -14.58 -13.05
N ALA A 111 7.85 -13.73 -14.01
CA ALA A 111 8.46 -12.44 -13.74
C ALA A 111 7.48 -11.46 -13.04
N ALA A 112 6.21 -11.45 -13.45
CA ALA A 112 5.17 -10.65 -12.82
C ALA A 112 4.91 -11.08 -11.37
N GLU A 113 4.76 -12.39 -11.12
CA GLU A 113 4.57 -12.93 -9.77
C GLU A 113 5.77 -12.66 -8.86
N LYS A 114 7.00 -12.76 -9.39
CA LYS A 114 8.21 -12.41 -8.63
C LYS A 114 8.25 -10.92 -8.29
N ALA A 115 7.90 -10.04 -9.23
CA ALA A 115 7.85 -8.60 -9.01
C ALA A 115 6.76 -8.21 -7.99
N GLU A 116 5.61 -8.88 -8.00
CA GLU A 116 4.54 -8.68 -7.01
C GLU A 116 5.01 -9.09 -5.60
N ARG A 117 5.57 -10.30 -5.45
CA ARG A 117 6.13 -10.77 -4.17
C ARG A 117 7.23 -9.84 -3.62
N GLU A 118 8.09 -9.32 -4.49
CA GLU A 118 9.12 -8.36 -4.10
C GLU A 118 8.54 -7.03 -3.63
N ARG A 119 7.47 -6.53 -4.26
CA ARG A 119 6.75 -5.32 -3.83
C ARG A 119 6.09 -5.53 -2.48
N GLU A 120 5.36 -6.62 -2.30
CA GLU A 120 4.73 -6.96 -1.02
C GLU A 120 5.75 -7.10 0.11
N ALA A 121 6.87 -7.78 -0.16
CA ALA A 121 7.96 -7.93 0.81
C ALA A 121 8.61 -6.58 1.15
N LYS A 122 8.77 -5.68 0.18
CA LYS A 122 9.29 -4.32 0.41
C LYS A 122 8.31 -3.49 1.25
N GLU A 123 7.03 -3.49 0.91
CA GLU A 123 6.00 -2.79 1.67
C GLU A 123 5.88 -3.31 3.11
N ALA A 124 5.94 -4.63 3.31
CA ALA A 124 5.93 -5.24 4.63
C ALA A 124 7.14 -4.80 5.46
N LYS A 125 8.35 -4.79 4.86
CA LYS A 125 9.57 -4.27 5.51
C LYS A 125 9.45 -2.79 5.87
N GLU A 126 8.93 -1.95 4.97
CA GLU A 126 8.72 -0.52 5.23
C GLU A 126 7.67 -0.26 6.32
N ARG A 127 6.58 -1.04 6.36
CA ARG A 127 5.60 -0.98 7.47
C ARG A 127 6.23 -1.41 8.80
N ALA A 128 7.04 -2.46 8.80
CA ALA A 128 7.75 -2.90 10.00
C ALA A 128 8.76 -1.84 10.48
N ALA A 129 9.52 -1.22 9.57
CA ALA A 129 10.45 -0.14 9.88
C ALA A 129 9.74 1.07 10.50
N ARG A 130 8.62 1.54 9.91
CA ARG A 130 7.81 2.64 10.46
C ARG A 130 7.26 2.34 11.85
N LYS A 131 6.78 1.11 12.08
CA LYS A 131 6.33 0.68 13.41
C LYS A 131 7.48 0.66 14.43
N ALA A 132 8.66 0.20 14.02
CA ALA A 132 9.84 0.17 14.88
C ALA A 132 10.34 1.58 15.22
N GLU A 133 10.31 2.51 14.26
CA GLU A 133 10.64 3.91 14.47
C GLU A 133 9.65 4.61 15.41
N ALA A 134 8.34 4.44 15.17
CA ALA A 134 7.30 4.97 16.05
C ALA A 134 7.44 4.43 17.50
N LYS A 135 7.76 3.13 17.64
CA LYS A 135 8.05 2.53 18.95
C LYS A 135 9.30 3.14 19.59
N ARG A 136 10.37 3.40 18.83
CA ARG A 136 11.57 4.08 19.34
C ARG A 136 11.28 5.51 19.79
N ALA A 137 10.51 6.26 19.00
CA ALA A 137 10.08 7.61 19.36
C ALA A 137 9.21 7.60 20.63
N ALA A 138 8.25 6.67 20.75
CA ALA A 138 7.40 6.56 21.94
C ALA A 138 8.15 6.09 23.20
N LEU A 139 9.31 5.43 23.05
CA LEU A 139 10.14 4.99 24.18
C LEU A 139 11.11 6.06 24.68
N ASN A 140 11.43 7.06 23.86
CA ASN A 140 12.46 8.07 24.13
C ASN A 140 11.95 9.52 24.08
N GLY A 141 10.73 9.74 23.59
CA GLY A 141 10.10 11.05 23.50
C GLY A 141 9.39 11.45 24.79
N TYR A 142 9.19 12.75 24.93
CA TYR A 142 8.32 13.33 25.94
C TYR A 142 7.19 14.10 25.26
N VAL A 143 6.00 14.08 25.85
CA VAL A 143 4.82 14.80 25.36
C VAL A 143 4.11 15.53 26.49
N ALA A 144 3.26 16.49 26.15
CA ALA A 144 2.37 17.12 27.12
C ALA A 144 1.35 16.08 27.66
N PRO A 145 1.01 16.14 28.95
CA PRO A 145 0.08 15.18 29.55
C PRO A 145 -1.37 15.39 29.09
N VAL A 146 -1.72 16.59 28.63
CA VAL A 146 -3.02 16.95 28.07
C VAL A 146 -2.82 17.76 26.79
N ASP A 147 -3.52 17.39 25.73
CA ASP A 147 -3.44 18.10 24.45
C ASP A 147 -4.14 19.46 24.52
N ASN A 148 -3.52 20.50 23.94
CA ASN A 148 -4.10 21.85 23.82
C ASN A 148 -4.55 22.48 25.15
N SER A 149 -3.90 22.10 26.25
CA SER A 149 -4.12 22.70 27.57
C SER A 149 -3.09 23.79 27.88
N TYR A 150 -3.30 24.51 28.96
CA TYR A 150 -2.39 25.49 29.53
C TYR A 150 -2.36 25.33 31.05
N VAL A 151 -1.27 25.81 31.67
CA VAL A 151 -1.12 25.79 33.12
C VAL A 151 -2.05 26.84 33.75
N SER A 152 -3.04 26.40 34.52
CA SER A 152 -3.96 27.27 35.26
C SER A 152 -3.40 27.67 36.63
N THR A 153 -2.70 26.76 37.31
CA THR A 153 -2.06 27.01 38.61
C THR A 153 -0.61 26.58 38.56
N GLY A 154 0.30 27.49 38.95
CA GLY A 154 1.74 27.24 38.91
C GLY A 154 2.27 26.47 40.11
N TYR A 155 3.46 25.91 39.94
CA TYR A 155 4.24 25.27 41.01
C TYR A 155 4.64 26.29 42.08
N GLN A 156 4.62 25.85 43.35
CA GLN A 156 4.89 26.67 44.53
C GLN A 156 3.96 27.89 44.71
N THR A 157 2.80 27.90 44.05
CA THR A 157 1.75 28.86 44.36
C THR A 157 1.34 28.69 45.82
N GLY A 158 1.54 29.73 46.63
CA GLY A 158 1.26 29.69 48.08
C GLY A 158 -0.23 29.84 48.40
N GLY A 159 -0.68 29.24 49.51
CA GLY A 159 -2.03 29.43 50.02
C GLY A 159 -2.50 28.35 50.99
N GLY A 160 -3.53 28.64 51.79
CA GLY A 160 -4.09 27.72 52.78
C GLY A 160 -4.89 26.54 52.21
N MET A 161 -5.03 26.46 50.88
CA MET A 161 -5.70 25.34 50.19
C MET A 161 -4.86 24.06 50.18
N TRP A 162 -3.53 24.18 50.31
CA TRP A 162 -2.59 23.07 50.29
C TRP A 162 -2.03 22.80 51.68
N SER A 163 -2.01 21.53 52.10
CA SER A 163 -1.51 21.13 53.43
C SER A 163 -0.02 21.45 53.65
N SER A 164 0.77 21.52 52.57
CA SER A 164 2.18 21.98 52.56
C SER A 164 2.31 23.51 52.70
N GLY A 165 1.23 24.27 52.52
CA GLY A 165 1.26 25.72 52.37
C GLY A 165 1.56 26.21 50.94
N SER A 166 1.89 25.31 50.01
CA SER A 166 2.13 25.62 48.60
C SER A 166 1.78 24.47 47.66
N HIS A 167 1.46 24.81 46.42
CA HIS A 167 1.17 23.85 45.36
C HIS A 167 2.42 23.03 44.97
N THR A 168 2.36 21.71 45.13
CA THR A 168 3.47 20.76 44.88
C THR A 168 3.61 20.34 43.41
N GLY A 169 2.72 20.83 42.55
CA GLY A 169 2.71 20.52 41.12
C GLY A 169 2.28 21.69 40.27
N ILE A 170 1.80 21.38 39.07
CA ILE A 170 1.08 22.31 38.20
C ILE A 170 -0.29 21.77 37.89
N ASP A 171 -1.25 22.67 37.69
CA ASP A 171 -2.58 22.30 37.26
C ASP A 171 -2.76 22.65 35.79
N PHE A 172 -3.14 21.67 34.99
CA PHE A 172 -3.55 21.87 33.61
C PHE A 172 -5.06 22.07 33.53
N HIS A 173 -5.47 23.10 32.80
CA HIS A 173 -6.89 23.32 32.51
C HIS A 173 -7.44 22.14 31.69
N ALA A 174 -8.35 21.36 32.26
CA ALA A 174 -8.93 20.21 31.60
C ALA A 174 -10.36 19.97 32.09
N ALA A 175 -11.33 19.95 31.17
CA ALA A 175 -12.69 19.54 31.51
C ALA A 175 -12.70 18.09 31.99
N GLN A 176 -13.67 17.71 32.83
CA GLN A 176 -13.81 16.34 33.30
C GLN A 176 -13.94 15.38 32.10
N GLY A 177 -13.21 14.26 32.14
CA GLY A 177 -13.21 13.29 31.05
C GLY A 177 -12.18 13.58 29.95
N THR A 178 -11.33 14.61 30.08
CA THR A 178 -10.28 14.87 29.10
C THR A 178 -9.22 13.76 29.15
N PRO A 179 -8.78 13.21 28.00
CA PRO A 179 -7.73 12.20 27.98
C PRO A 179 -6.42 12.70 28.60
N VAL A 180 -5.89 11.93 29.55
CA VAL A 180 -4.60 12.17 30.19
C VAL A 180 -3.60 11.14 29.69
N LYS A 181 -2.41 11.60 29.28
CA LYS A 181 -1.35 10.80 28.69
C LYS A 181 -0.13 10.72 29.61
N SER A 182 0.59 9.60 29.55
CA SER A 182 1.92 9.51 30.15
C SER A 182 2.88 10.41 29.39
N VAL A 183 3.58 11.30 30.10
CA VAL A 183 4.52 12.23 29.47
C VAL A 183 5.70 11.49 28.83
N ALA A 184 6.16 10.39 29.43
CA ALA A 184 7.25 9.56 28.94
C ALA A 184 6.97 8.08 29.13
N ALA A 185 7.81 7.22 28.53
CA ALA A 185 7.75 5.79 28.81
C ALA A 185 8.19 5.50 30.25
N GLY A 186 7.56 4.50 30.87
CA GLY A 186 7.81 4.19 32.27
C GLY A 186 7.02 2.98 32.76
N GLU A 187 7.11 2.74 34.05
CA GLU A 187 6.36 1.70 34.77
C GLU A 187 5.44 2.37 35.78
N VAL A 188 4.18 1.96 35.81
CA VAL A 188 3.20 2.44 36.80
C VAL A 188 3.55 1.86 38.16
N VAL A 189 3.88 2.70 39.13
CA VAL A 189 4.22 2.29 40.50
C VAL A 189 3.07 2.52 41.48
N GLU A 190 2.14 3.40 41.15
CA GLU A 190 0.91 3.64 41.91
C GLU A 190 -0.25 3.89 40.94
N ALA A 191 -1.42 3.31 41.25
CA ALA A 191 -2.66 3.54 40.51
C ALA A 191 -3.85 3.25 41.43
N GLY A 192 -4.54 4.30 41.89
CA GLY A 192 -5.66 4.16 42.84
C GLY A 192 -5.93 5.43 43.64
N ASP A 193 -6.51 5.26 44.83
CA ASP A 193 -6.79 6.36 45.75
C ASP A 193 -5.49 6.87 46.40
N GLY A 194 -5.14 8.14 46.12
CA GLY A 194 -3.99 8.86 46.65
C GLY A 194 -4.36 9.87 47.74
N GLY A 195 -5.52 9.71 48.38
CA GLY A 195 -5.99 10.60 49.44
C GLY A 195 -6.33 12.00 48.91
N ALA A 196 -5.54 13.01 49.26
CA ALA A 196 -5.79 14.39 48.82
C ALA A 196 -5.72 14.54 47.29
N TYR A 197 -4.93 13.71 46.61
CA TYR A 197 -4.86 13.67 45.15
C TYR A 197 -6.06 12.95 44.50
N GLY A 198 -6.94 12.33 45.28
CA GLY A 198 -8.04 11.52 44.75
C GLY A 198 -7.52 10.33 43.95
N ASN A 199 -8.20 9.98 42.87
CA ASN A 199 -7.68 8.96 41.96
C ASN A 199 -6.39 9.49 41.32
N ASN A 200 -5.32 8.74 41.48
CA ASN A 200 -4.00 9.14 41.03
C ASN A 200 -3.25 7.99 40.34
N ILE A 201 -2.25 8.38 39.56
CA ILE A 201 -1.27 7.49 38.96
C ILE A 201 0.12 8.06 39.24
N VAL A 202 1.07 7.22 39.65
CA VAL A 202 2.50 7.55 39.70
C VAL A 202 3.25 6.64 38.74
N ILE A 203 4.11 7.23 37.90
CA ILE A 203 4.87 6.52 36.87
C ILE A 203 6.36 6.76 37.11
N LYS A 204 7.12 5.68 37.21
CA LYS A 204 8.58 5.70 37.27
C LYS A 204 9.15 5.68 35.85
N HIS A 205 10.01 6.65 35.54
CA HIS A 205 10.67 6.77 34.25
C HIS A 205 12.08 6.17 34.26
N LYS A 206 12.65 5.97 33.08
CA LYS A 206 13.98 5.35 32.89
C LYS A 206 15.14 6.21 33.41
N ASP A 207 14.94 7.52 33.45
CA ASP A 207 15.90 8.49 33.97
C ASP A 207 15.93 8.54 35.51
N GLY A 208 15.09 7.74 36.16
CA GLY A 208 14.96 7.69 37.63
C GLY A 208 13.98 8.68 38.20
N THR A 209 13.37 9.55 37.37
CA THR A 209 12.34 10.49 37.79
C THR A 209 10.97 9.82 37.86
N TYR A 210 10.05 10.49 38.54
CA TYR A 210 8.68 10.04 38.70
C TYR A 210 7.73 11.15 38.24
N THR A 211 6.59 10.77 37.66
CA THR A 211 5.50 11.72 37.40
C THR A 211 4.22 11.27 38.07
N GLN A 212 3.50 12.21 38.67
CA GLN A 212 2.19 11.95 39.27
C GLN A 212 1.09 12.68 38.49
N TYR A 213 -0.05 11.99 38.34
CA TYR A 213 -1.26 12.49 37.70
C TYR A 213 -2.39 12.38 38.71
N GLY A 214 -2.90 13.51 39.19
CA GLY A 214 -3.92 13.58 40.26
C GLY A 214 -5.30 14.03 39.77
N HIS A 215 -6.27 13.93 40.69
CA HIS A 215 -7.68 14.31 40.55
C HIS A 215 -8.42 13.60 39.42
N LEU A 216 -8.01 12.39 39.05
CA LEU A 216 -8.53 11.67 37.89
C LEU A 216 -9.99 11.26 38.09
N SER A 217 -10.79 11.23 37.03
CA SER A 217 -12.15 10.66 37.07
C SER A 217 -12.17 9.16 36.81
N SER A 218 -11.18 8.65 36.06
CA SER A 218 -11.04 7.24 35.74
C SER A 218 -9.56 6.90 35.48
N ILE A 219 -9.14 5.73 35.93
CA ILE A 219 -7.80 5.17 35.76
C ILE A 219 -7.87 4.05 34.72
N GLY A 220 -7.02 4.12 33.69
CA GLY A 220 -6.97 3.16 32.58
C GLY A 220 -5.75 2.24 32.60
N VAL A 221 -4.97 2.25 33.68
CA VAL A 221 -3.75 1.45 33.85
C VAL A 221 -3.71 0.79 35.22
N SER A 222 -2.80 -0.16 35.42
CA SER A 222 -2.60 -0.86 36.69
C SER A 222 -1.14 -0.84 37.13
N VAL A 223 -0.90 -1.00 38.43
CA VAL A 223 0.45 -1.09 38.99
C VAL A 223 1.25 -2.22 38.32
N GLY A 224 2.51 -1.97 37.99
CA GLY A 224 3.41 -2.86 37.25
C GLY A 224 3.24 -2.79 35.72
N GLN A 225 2.25 -2.05 35.20
CA GLN A 225 2.07 -1.89 33.76
C GLN A 225 3.16 -0.98 33.18
N SER A 226 3.81 -1.44 32.12
CA SER A 226 4.67 -0.58 31.29
C SER A 226 3.81 0.31 30.39
N VAL A 227 4.13 1.60 30.36
CA VAL A 227 3.51 2.59 29.49
C VAL A 227 4.53 3.22 28.55
N THR A 228 4.04 3.77 27.44
CA THR A 228 4.84 4.52 26.46
C THR A 228 4.51 6.01 26.52
N SER A 229 5.42 6.85 26.03
CA SER A 229 5.15 8.29 25.90
C SER A 229 3.93 8.52 25.01
N GLY A 230 3.01 9.38 25.47
CA GLY A 230 1.76 9.70 24.80
C GLY A 230 0.67 8.64 24.89
N GLN A 231 0.93 7.52 25.57
CA GLN A 231 -0.12 6.54 25.87
C GLN A 231 -1.14 7.17 26.81
N GLN A 232 -2.43 7.08 26.46
CA GLN A 232 -3.51 7.46 27.36
C GLN A 232 -3.52 6.54 28.58
N ILE A 233 -3.49 7.11 29.77
CA ILE A 233 -3.43 6.40 31.04
C ILE A 233 -4.68 6.63 31.91
N ALA A 234 -5.40 7.72 31.69
CA ALA A 234 -6.52 8.12 32.54
C ALA A 234 -7.42 9.16 31.85
N LEU A 235 -8.48 9.55 32.57
CA LEU A 235 -9.30 10.71 32.26
C LEU A 235 -9.21 11.74 33.40
N SER A 236 -9.07 13.03 33.07
CA SER A 236 -9.06 14.11 34.06
C SER A 236 -10.40 14.19 34.81
N GLY A 237 -10.40 14.81 35.98
CA GLY A 237 -11.56 14.87 36.84
C GLY A 237 -11.43 15.91 37.94
N SER A 238 -12.13 15.66 39.04
CA SER A 238 -12.17 16.53 40.22
C SER A 238 -12.29 15.69 41.50
N THR A 239 -11.62 14.53 41.56
CA THR A 239 -11.63 13.66 42.75
C THR A 239 -10.62 14.13 43.80
N GLY A 240 -10.79 13.75 45.07
CA GLY A 240 -9.91 14.20 46.15
C GLY A 240 -10.16 15.67 46.53
N ASN A 241 -9.11 16.36 46.99
CA ASN A 241 -9.15 17.77 47.35
C ASN A 241 -9.00 18.64 46.11
N SER A 242 -10.11 18.89 45.40
CA SER A 242 -10.15 19.70 44.19
C SER A 242 -11.32 20.69 44.22
N SER A 243 -11.12 21.88 43.67
CA SER A 243 -12.15 22.93 43.54
C SER A 243 -12.91 22.88 42.21
N GLY A 244 -12.50 22.02 41.28
CA GLY A 244 -13.15 21.83 39.99
C GLY A 244 -12.32 20.98 39.02
N PRO A 245 -12.86 20.63 37.83
CA PRO A 245 -12.15 19.76 36.91
C PRO A 245 -10.83 20.33 36.40
N HIS A 246 -9.75 19.58 36.59
CA HIS A 246 -8.42 19.85 36.07
C HIS A 246 -7.56 18.58 36.05
N LEU A 247 -6.32 18.67 35.58
CA LEU A 247 -5.30 17.66 35.84
C LEU A 247 -4.23 18.28 36.73
N HIS A 248 -4.04 17.73 37.92
CA HIS A 248 -2.86 18.00 38.73
C HIS A 248 -1.69 17.14 38.26
N PHE A 249 -0.55 17.75 38.01
CA PHE A 249 0.65 17.09 37.50
C PHE A 249 1.87 17.45 38.34
N GLU A 250 2.58 16.44 38.82
CA GLU A 250 3.87 16.62 39.49
C GLU A 250 4.97 15.90 38.72
N ALA A 251 6.15 16.50 38.73
CA ALA A 251 7.39 15.80 38.46
C ALA A 251 8.14 15.65 39.79
N ARG A 252 8.72 14.48 40.03
CA ARG A 252 9.34 14.10 41.29
C ARG A 252 10.68 13.41 41.11
N THR A 253 11.53 13.56 42.10
CA THR A 253 12.83 12.87 42.22
C THR A 253 12.73 11.50 42.89
N GLY A 254 11.62 11.23 43.58
CA GLY A 254 11.29 9.95 44.20
C GLY A 254 9.78 9.64 44.09
N PRO A 255 9.33 8.49 44.61
CA PRO A 255 7.92 8.14 44.59
C PRO A 255 7.10 8.94 45.62
N ASP A 256 7.75 9.34 46.71
CA ASP A 256 7.08 9.85 47.90
C ASP A 256 6.73 11.34 47.81
N TYR A 257 5.73 11.75 48.59
CA TYR A 257 5.36 13.15 48.78
C TYR A 257 6.54 13.98 49.31
N GLY A 258 6.67 15.22 48.82
CA GLY A 258 7.76 16.14 49.17
C GLY A 258 9.05 15.94 48.37
N SER A 259 9.05 15.01 47.41
CA SER A 259 10.14 14.84 46.43
C SER A 259 9.87 15.60 45.12
N ASP A 260 8.89 16.50 45.12
CA ASP A 260 8.48 17.32 43.98
C ASP A 260 9.59 18.26 43.50
N MET A 261 9.57 18.51 42.19
CA MET A 261 10.44 19.44 41.49
C MET A 261 9.61 20.22 40.46
N ASP A 262 10.13 21.36 40.00
CA ASP A 262 9.43 22.22 39.03
C ASP A 262 9.00 21.42 37.78
N PRO A 263 7.69 21.15 37.61
CA PRO A 263 7.21 20.32 36.51
C PRO A 263 7.32 21.02 35.15
N VAL A 264 7.29 22.35 35.13
CA VAL A 264 7.43 23.14 33.89
C VAL A 264 8.88 23.07 33.42
N ALA A 265 9.83 23.25 34.33
CA ALA A 265 11.25 23.10 34.03
C ALA A 265 11.57 21.68 33.54
N TYR A 266 11.04 20.65 34.21
CA TYR A 266 11.17 19.25 33.81
C TYR A 266 10.68 19.02 32.38
N LEU A 267 9.44 19.39 32.08
CA LEU A 267 8.85 19.19 30.74
C LEU A 267 9.63 19.94 29.65
N ARG A 268 10.08 21.17 29.92
CA ARG A 268 10.88 21.97 28.97
C ARG A 268 12.28 21.38 28.74
N GLN A 269 12.92 20.84 29.77
CA GLN A 269 14.21 20.15 29.65
C GLN A 269 14.13 18.97 28.68
N HIS A 270 12.99 18.29 28.65
CA HIS A 270 12.71 17.19 27.73
C HIS A 270 12.10 17.63 26.39
N GLY A 271 12.10 18.93 26.09
CA GLY A 271 11.66 19.49 24.80
C GLY A 271 10.16 19.61 24.63
N VAL A 272 9.37 19.44 25.70
CA VAL A 272 7.92 19.65 25.68
C VAL A 272 7.61 21.14 25.79
N LYS A 273 6.71 21.61 24.93
CA LYS A 273 6.22 23.00 24.95
C LYS A 273 4.90 23.06 25.72
N ILE A 274 4.85 23.94 26.70
CA ILE A 274 3.78 24.20 27.66
C ILE A 274 3.74 25.69 27.99
#